data_AF-A0A352LYU0-F1
#
_entry.id   AF-A0A352LYU0-F1
#
_cell.length_a   1.000
_cell.length_b   1.000
_cell.length_c   1.000
_cell.angle_alpha   90.00
_cell.angle_beta   90.00
_cell.angle_gamma   90.00
#
_symmetry.space_group_name_H-M   'P 1'
#
loop_
_entity.id
_entity.type
_entity.pdbx_description
1 polymer ?
#
loop_
_entity_poly.entity_id
_entity_poly.type
_entity_poly.pdbx_seq_one_letter_code
_entity_poly.pdbx_strand_id
1 'polypeptide(L)'
;LKLAVNAMRELKVRFGVVINKYDGDFGEVKTWCESEKIDIIGIIPFELKIAQVYSGGGIIADELPHTRALFSKLFERAVSEAVK
;
A
#
# COMPACT_ATOMS: atom_id res chain seq x y z
N LEU A 1 -9.40 -6.58 -5.48
CA LEU A 1 -8.79 -5.40 -6.13
C LEU A 1 -9.69 -4.78 -7.20
N LYS A 2 -10.10 -5.52 -8.25
CA LYS A 2 -10.99 -5.04 -9.33
C LYS A 2 -12.22 -4.24 -8.84
N LEU A 3 -12.97 -4.77 -7.88
CA LEU A 3 -14.16 -4.09 -7.34
C LEU A 3 -13.83 -2.73 -6.71
N ALA A 4 -12.78 -2.66 -5.89
CA ALA A 4 -12.36 -1.41 -5.25
C ALA A 4 -11.93 -0.37 -6.29
N VAL A 5 -11.17 -0.80 -7.30
CA VAL A 5 -10.75 0.07 -8.41
C VAL A 5 -11.95 0.58 -9.21
N ASN A 6 -12.91 -0.28 -9.53
CA ASN A 6 -14.13 0.13 -10.23
C ASN A 6 -14.91 1.16 -9.40
N ALA A 7 -15.05 0.93 -8.09
CA ALA A 7 -15.70 1.89 -7.19
C ALA A 7 -14.95 3.24 -7.17
N MET A 8 -13.61 3.25 -7.07
CA MET A 8 -12.84 4.50 -7.10
C MET A 8 -12.96 5.24 -8.44
N ARG A 9 -13.01 4.51 -9.57
CA ARG A 9 -13.23 5.09 -10.90
C ARG A 9 -14.63 5.69 -11.02
N GLU A 10 -15.66 5.02 -10.49
CA GLU A 10 -17.04 5.52 -10.48
C GLU A 10 -17.17 6.80 -9.64
N LEU A 11 -16.48 6.84 -8.50
CA LEU A 11 -16.37 8.04 -7.65
C LEU A 11 -15.52 9.16 -8.27
N LYS A 12 -14.82 8.89 -9.39
CA LYS A 12 -13.93 9.84 -10.09
C LYS A 12 -12.85 10.44 -9.18
N VAL A 13 -12.35 9.65 -8.23
CA VAL A 13 -11.26 10.05 -7.33
C VAL A 13 -9.93 9.49 -7.80
N ARG A 14 -8.84 10.17 -7.46
CA ARG A 14 -7.48 9.67 -7.68
C ARG A 14 -7.15 8.62 -6.63
N PHE A 15 -6.43 7.59 -7.05
CA PHE A 15 -6.02 6.51 -6.16
C PHE A 15 -4.73 5.86 -6.66
N GLY A 16 -4.03 5.23 -5.73
CA GLY A 16 -2.90 4.34 -6.00
C GLY A 16 -3.03 3.06 -5.19
N VAL A 17 -2.16 2.10 -5.46
CA VAL A 17 -2.13 0.80 -4.78
C VAL A 17 -0.88 0.67 -3.93
N VAL A 18 -1.05 0.25 -2.68
CA VAL A 18 0.06 -0.23 -1.83
C VAL A 18 0.01 -1.75 -1.82
N ILE A 19 1.13 -2.41 -2.11
CA ILE A 19 1.24 -3.86 -1.94
C ILE A 19 1.58 -4.15 -0.49
N ASN A 20 0.72 -4.89 0.19
CA ASN A 20 0.96 -5.30 1.58
C ASN A 20 1.35 -6.78 1.64
N LYS A 21 2.15 -7.16 2.65
CA LYS A 21 2.65 -8.53 2.87
C LYS A 21 3.49 -9.06 1.70
N TYR A 22 4.38 -8.23 1.16
CA TYR A 22 5.25 -8.64 0.06
C TYR A 22 6.34 -9.61 0.52
N ASP A 23 6.40 -10.78 -0.10
CA ASP A 23 7.32 -11.87 0.21
C ASP A 23 8.27 -12.24 -0.95
N GLY A 24 8.19 -11.52 -2.09
CA GLY A 24 9.08 -11.72 -3.23
C GLY A 24 8.38 -11.69 -4.58
N ASP A 25 7.07 -11.95 -4.63
CA ASP A 25 6.31 -12.01 -5.88
C ASP A 25 5.14 -11.01 -5.94
N PHE A 26 5.00 -10.32 -7.07
CA PHE A 26 3.88 -9.45 -7.39
C PHE A 26 3.03 -9.97 -8.57
N GLY A 27 3.50 -11.03 -9.25
CA GLY A 27 2.93 -11.75 -10.39
C GLY A 27 1.83 -11.03 -11.14
N GLU A 28 0.60 -11.49 -10.91
CA GLU A 28 -0.60 -11.02 -11.60
C GLU A 28 -1.05 -9.63 -11.14
N VAL A 29 -0.77 -9.23 -9.89
CA VAL A 29 -1.21 -7.94 -9.34
C VAL A 29 -0.46 -6.79 -10.00
N LYS A 30 0.87 -6.92 -10.14
CA LYS A 30 1.68 -5.91 -10.85
C LYS A 30 1.25 -5.78 -12.31
N THR A 31 1.16 -6.92 -13.01
CA THR A 31 0.73 -6.96 -14.42
C THR A 31 -0.64 -6.32 -14.60
N TRP A 32 -1.58 -6.62 -13.70
CA TRP A 32 -2.93 -6.07 -13.76
C TRP A 32 -2.93 -4.55 -13.49
N CYS A 33 -2.25 -4.08 -12.44
CA CYS A 33 -2.13 -2.64 -12.16
C CYS A 33 -1.50 -1.88 -13.35
N GLU A 34 -0.47 -2.43 -13.99
CA GLU A 34 0.16 -1.84 -15.18
C GLU A 34 -0.84 -1.77 -16.35
N SER A 35 -1.59 -2.84 -16.62
CA SER A 35 -2.59 -2.87 -17.69
C SER A 35 -3.74 -1.87 -17.46
N GLU A 36 -4.10 -1.63 -16.20
CA GLU A 36 -5.13 -0.70 -15.77
C GLU A 36 -4.63 0.74 -15.58
N LYS A 37 -3.32 0.99 -15.78
CA LYS A 37 -2.65 2.27 -15.54
C LYS A 37 -2.85 2.77 -14.11
N ILE A 38 -2.64 1.88 -13.14
CA ILE A 38 -2.73 2.16 -11.71
C ILE A 38 -1.33 2.20 -11.12
N ASP A 39 -1.00 3.33 -10.49
CA ASP A 39 0.28 3.51 -9.82
C ASP A 39 0.37 2.65 -8.56
N ILE A 40 1.43 1.85 -8.47
CA ILE A 40 1.85 1.20 -7.22
C ILE A 40 2.69 2.22 -6.45
N ILE A 41 2.13 2.75 -5.37
CA ILE A 41 2.73 3.86 -4.59
C ILE A 41 3.64 3.38 -3.45
N GLY A 42 3.69 2.07 -3.22
CA GLY A 42 4.75 1.45 -2.44
C GLY A 42 4.41 0.04 -1.97
N ILE A 43 5.33 -0.52 -1.18
CA ILE A 43 5.34 -1.93 -0.80
C ILE A 43 5.65 -2.04 0.68
N ILE A 44 4.84 -2.82 1.42
CA ILE A 44 5.09 -3.21 2.80
C ILE A 44 5.54 -4.68 2.78
N PRO A 45 6.77 -4.99 3.19
CA PRO A 45 7.27 -6.36 3.20
C PRO A 45 6.52 -7.22 4.21
N PHE A 46 6.51 -8.52 3.99
CA PHE A 46 6.03 -9.47 4.97
C PHE A 46 7.01 -9.54 6.15
N GLU A 47 6.55 -9.16 7.33
CA GLU A 47 7.25 -9.34 8.58
C GLU A 47 6.25 -9.80 9.63
N LEU A 48 6.49 -10.95 10.27
CA LEU A 48 5.58 -11.49 11.27
C LEU A 48 5.33 -10.53 12.44
N LYS A 49 6.36 -9.76 12.84
CA LYS A 49 6.25 -8.76 13.89
C LYS A 49 5.28 -7.64 13.52
N ILE A 50 5.30 -7.15 12.27
CA ILE A 50 4.30 -6.19 11.78
C ILE A 50 2.89 -6.75 11.98
N ALA A 51 2.70 -8.05 11.69
CA ALA A 51 1.42 -8.70 11.86
C ALA A 51 0.94 -8.81 13.31
N GLN A 52 1.85 -9.15 14.22
CA GLN A 52 1.59 -9.20 15.65
C GLN A 52 1.19 -7.84 16.19
N VAL A 53 1.91 -6.77 15.82
CA VAL A 53 1.61 -5.41 16.29
C VAL A 53 0.22 -4.96 15.85
N TYR A 54 -0.12 -5.06 14.55
CA TYR A 54 -1.44 -4.58 14.10
C TYR A 54 -2.60 -5.43 14.63
N SER A 55 -2.41 -6.74 14.81
CA SER A 55 -3.46 -7.61 15.37
C SER A 55 -3.66 -7.42 16.87
N GLY A 56 -2.63 -6.93 17.58
CA GLY A 56 -2.71 -6.50 18.97
C GLY A 56 -3.26 -5.08 19.17
N GLY A 57 -3.59 -4.36 18.10
CA GLY A 57 -4.05 -2.96 18.16
C GLY A 57 -2.94 -1.93 18.34
N GLY A 58 -1.68 -2.34 18.19
CA GLY A 58 -0.51 -1.48 18.29
C GLY A 58 -0.25 -0.64 17.04
N ILE A 59 0.53 0.42 17.20
CA ILE A 59 1.00 1.26 16.08
C ILE A 59 2.35 0.73 15.61
N ILE A 60 2.39 0.22 14.37
CA ILE A 60 3.58 -0.43 13.79
C ILE A 60 4.81 0.49 13.84
N ALA A 61 4.67 1.78 13.51
CA ALA A 61 5.78 2.73 13.49
C ALA A 61 6.29 3.14 14.89
N ASP A 62 5.53 2.84 15.95
CA ASP A 62 5.91 3.13 17.33
C ASP A 62 6.56 1.91 17.98
N GLU A 63 6.02 0.71 17.74
CA GLU A 63 6.55 -0.54 18.29
C GLU A 63 7.68 -1.15 17.46
N LEU A 64 7.73 -0.85 16.16
CA LEU A 64 8.79 -1.26 15.24
C LEU A 64 9.42 -0.02 14.57
N PRO A 65 10.31 0.71 15.27
CA PRO A 65 10.85 1.98 14.78
C PRO A 65 11.55 1.90 13.41
N HIS A 66 12.08 0.72 13.04
CA HIS A 66 12.69 0.51 11.72
C HIS A 66 11.70 0.66 10.56
N THR A 67 10.40 0.49 10.83
CA THR A 67 9.33 0.66 9.83
C THR A 67 8.87 2.11 9.66
N ARG A 68 9.26 3.02 10.56
CA ARG A 68 8.80 4.42 10.54
C ARG A 68 9.13 5.11 9.22
N ALA A 69 10.37 4.94 8.73
CA ALA A 69 10.79 5.51 7.45
C ALA A 69 9.99 4.96 6.25
N LEU A 70 9.58 3.70 6.29
CA LEU A 70 8.73 3.10 5.27
C LEU A 70 7.35 3.76 5.25
N PHE A 71 6.69 3.86 6.41
CA PHE A 71 5.36 4.48 6.50
C PHE A 71 5.37 5.98 6.20
N SER A 72 6.42 6.72 6.61
CA SER A 72 6.59 8.13 6.25
C SER A 72 6.68 8.33 4.73
N LYS A 73 7.51 7.54 4.04
CA LYS A 73 7.63 7.61 2.57
C LYS A 73 6.32 7.24 1.86
N LEU A 74 5.62 6.21 2.36
CA LEU A 74 4.31 5.83 1.85
C LEU A 74 3.28 6.94 2.01
N PHE A 75 3.26 7.61 3.16
CA PHE A 75 2.38 8.75 3.43
C PHE A 75 2.68 9.92 2.48
N GLU A 76 3.96 10.30 2.33
CA GLU A 76 4.38 11.35 1.40
C GLU A 76 3.94 11.03 -0.04
N ARG A 77 4.14 9.79 -0.48
CA ARG A 77 3.72 9.36 -1.82
C ARG A 77 2.19 9.39 -1.98
N ALA A 78 1.44 8.94 -0.98
CA ALA A 78 -0.02 8.95 -1.01
C ALA A 78 -0.59 10.37 -1.08
N VAL A 79 -0.03 11.30 -0.30
CA VAL A 79 -0.41 12.73 -0.33
C VAL A 79 -0.08 13.35 -1.69
N SER A 80 1.11 13.07 -2.24
CA SER A 80 1.49 13.54 -3.57
C SER A 80 0.50 13.07 -4.64
N GLU A 81 0.11 11.78 -4.60
CA GLU A 81 -0.82 11.22 -5.58
C GLU A 81 -2.24 11.79 -5.46
N ALA A 82 -2.70 12.07 -4.25
CA ALA A 82 -4.03 12.63 -4.03
C ALA A 82 -4.17 14.05 -4.62
N VAL A 83 -3.06 14.80 -4.70
CA VAL A 83 -3.05 16.23 -5.06
C VAL A 83 -2.72 16.49 -6.54
N LYS A 84 -2.03 15.57 -7.24
CA LYS A 84 -1.69 15.68 -8.69
C LYS A 84 -2.92 15.80 -9.57
#